data_AF-A0A3Q4HEZ7-F1
#
_entry.id   AF-A0A3Q4HEZ7-F1
#
_cell.length_a   1.000
_cell.length_b   1.000
_cell.length_c   1.000
_cell.angle_alpha   90.00
_cell.angle_beta   90.00
_cell.angle_gamma   90.00
#
_symmetry.space_group_name_H-M   'P 1'
#
loop_
_entity.id
_entity.type
_entity.pdbx_description
1 polymer ?
#
loop_
_entity_poly.entity_id
_entity_poly.type
_entity_poly.pdbx_seq_one_letter_code
_entity_poly.pdbx_strand_id
1 'polypeptide(L)'
;MAAIASSLIRQKRQARESNSDRVSTSKRRPSPSKDPRSLCERHFLGVFSKVRFCSGKKRPVRRRPEPQLKGIVTRLFSQQGFYLQMQPDGTIDGSKDENSDNTLFNLIPVGLRVVAIQGVKSGFYIAMNGEGMLYSSEVFTPECKFKESVFENYYVIYSSTVYRQQESGRAWFLGLTKEGQVMKGNRVKKTKPSSHFVPRPIEVCMYREPSLHEIEDKHRSRKSSGTPTMNGGKAVNQDST
;
A
#
# COMPACT_ATOMS: atom_id res chain seq x y z
N MET A 1 -1.30 19.46 43.44
CA MET A 1 -2.69 19.78 43.06
C MET A 1 -2.85 19.66 41.55
N ALA A 2 -3.31 18.51 41.05
CA ALA A 2 -3.74 18.34 39.66
C ALA A 2 -4.63 17.08 39.57
N ALA A 3 -5.90 17.21 39.93
CA ALA A 3 -6.87 16.12 39.86
C ALA A 3 -8.27 16.68 39.56
N ILE A 4 -8.42 17.47 38.50
CA ILE A 4 -9.74 17.97 38.06
C ILE A 4 -9.75 18.05 36.52
N ALA A 5 -9.73 16.91 35.83
CA ALA A 5 -9.99 16.86 34.39
C ALA A 5 -10.55 15.51 33.90
N SER A 6 -11.12 14.70 34.80
CA SER A 6 -11.59 13.34 34.49
C SER A 6 -13.10 13.13 34.72
N SER A 7 -13.84 14.13 35.18
CA SER A 7 -15.28 14.01 35.51
C SER A 7 -16.25 14.34 34.37
N LEU A 8 -15.81 15.02 33.29
CA LEU A 8 -16.70 15.47 32.21
C LEU A 8 -16.95 14.44 31.09
N ILE A 9 -16.26 13.29 31.10
CA ILE A 9 -16.41 12.26 30.06
C ILE A 9 -17.35 11.12 30.50
N ARG A 10 -17.60 10.96 31.81
CA ARG A 10 -18.47 9.88 32.35
C ARG A 10 -19.97 10.18 32.29
N GLN A 11 -20.39 11.44 32.23
CA GLN A 11 -21.82 11.80 32.18
C GLN A 11 -22.47 11.59 30.81
N LYS A 12 -21.71 11.54 29.71
CA LYS A 12 -22.28 11.44 28.36
C LYS A 12 -22.58 10.01 27.89
N ARG A 13 -22.24 8.99 28.70
CA ARG A 13 -22.55 7.57 28.42
C ARG A 13 -23.78 7.04 29.18
N GLN A 14 -24.16 7.66 30.30
CA GLN A 14 -25.33 7.22 31.09
C GLN A 14 -26.69 7.68 30.55
N ALA A 15 -26.73 8.61 29.58
CA ALA A 15 -27.98 9.01 28.93
C ALA A 15 -28.39 8.12 27.74
N ARG A 16 -27.61 7.08 27.41
CA ARG A 16 -27.91 6.13 26.31
C ARG A 16 -28.36 4.74 26.77
N GLU A 17 -28.30 4.44 28.06
CA GLU A 17 -28.63 3.11 28.60
C GLU A 17 -29.95 3.05 29.37
N SER A 18 -30.67 4.17 29.56
CA SER A 18 -31.95 4.19 30.29
C SER A 18 -33.21 4.12 29.42
N ASN A 19 -33.10 3.77 28.12
CA ASN A 19 -34.26 3.73 27.21
C ASN A 19 -34.49 2.37 26.52
N SER A 20 -33.97 1.26 27.07
CA SER A 20 -34.19 -0.08 26.49
C SER A 20 -35.32 -0.88 27.13
N ASP A 21 -35.99 -0.40 28.18
CA ASP A 21 -37.03 -1.16 28.87
C ASP A 21 -38.43 -0.55 28.72
N ARG A 22 -39.04 -0.71 27.54
CA ARG A 22 -40.51 -0.87 27.42
C ARG A 22 -40.85 -1.84 26.28
N VAL A 23 -40.95 -3.10 26.67
CA VAL A 23 -41.76 -4.11 25.98
C VAL A 23 -43.20 -3.59 25.89
N SER A 24 -43.75 -3.49 24.68
CA SER A 24 -45.20 -3.44 24.48
C SER A 24 -45.60 -4.48 23.44
N THR A 25 -46.43 -5.40 23.87
CA THR A 25 -47.03 -6.49 23.09
C THR A 25 -48.06 -5.91 22.12
N SER A 26 -47.76 -5.93 20.81
CA SER A 26 -48.79 -5.67 19.80
C SER A 26 -49.26 -6.98 19.18
N LYS A 27 -50.50 -7.34 19.51
CA LYS A 27 -51.22 -8.50 19.02
C LYS A 27 -51.45 -8.40 17.51
N ARG A 28 -51.20 -9.49 16.79
CA ARG A 28 -51.64 -9.72 15.41
C ARG A 28 -53.16 -9.50 15.31
N ARG A 29 -53.59 -8.68 14.34
CA ARG A 29 -54.98 -8.65 13.86
C ARG A 29 -55.06 -9.32 12.48
N PRO A 30 -55.97 -10.27 12.25
CA PRO A 30 -56.22 -10.84 10.93
C PRO A 30 -57.19 -9.97 10.13
N SER A 31 -57.01 -9.95 8.81
CA SER A 31 -57.94 -9.36 7.84
C SER A 31 -59.12 -10.31 7.57
N PRO A 32 -60.34 -9.80 7.29
CA PRO A 32 -61.54 -10.62 7.21
C PRO A 32 -61.65 -11.34 5.86
N SER A 33 -62.03 -12.61 5.95
CA SER A 33 -62.54 -13.43 4.85
C SER A 33 -63.94 -12.97 4.42
N LYS A 34 -64.19 -12.95 3.11
CA LYS A 34 -65.51 -13.06 2.49
C LYS A 34 -65.37 -13.84 1.18
N ASP A 35 -65.69 -15.13 1.23
CA ASP A 35 -66.26 -15.91 0.12
C ASP A 35 -67.80 -15.85 0.28
N PRO A 36 -68.68 -16.19 -0.71
CA PRO A 36 -68.43 -17.21 -1.75
C PRO A 36 -69.13 -17.06 -3.13
N ARG A 37 -68.72 -17.92 -4.08
CA ARG A 37 -69.43 -18.43 -5.30
C ARG A 37 -69.77 -17.46 -6.45
N SER A 38 -69.26 -17.76 -7.66
CA SER A 38 -70.03 -18.55 -8.66
C SER A 38 -69.20 -18.87 -9.91
N LEU A 39 -69.39 -20.10 -10.38
CA LEU A 39 -68.89 -20.67 -11.64
C LEU A 39 -69.43 -19.90 -12.85
N CYS A 40 -68.57 -19.51 -13.78
CA CYS A 40 -68.89 -19.68 -15.19
C CYS A 40 -67.62 -19.85 -16.04
N GLU A 41 -67.68 -20.90 -16.83
CA GLU A 41 -66.75 -21.40 -17.81
C GLU A 41 -66.63 -20.44 -19.01
N ARG A 42 -65.60 -20.69 -19.85
CA ARG A 42 -65.51 -20.36 -21.29
C ARG A 42 -65.19 -18.92 -21.68
N HIS A 43 -63.95 -18.69 -22.11
CA HIS A 43 -63.56 -18.80 -23.53
C HIS A 43 -62.06 -18.50 -23.69
N PHE A 44 -61.30 -19.50 -24.12
CA PHE A 44 -60.01 -19.33 -24.80
C PHE A 44 -60.27 -18.56 -26.09
N LEU A 45 -59.48 -17.51 -26.35
CA LEU A 45 -59.00 -17.11 -27.67
C LEU A 45 -57.93 -16.02 -27.50
N GLY A 46 -56.78 -16.26 -28.13
CA GLY A 46 -55.57 -15.49 -27.95
C GLY A 46 -55.62 -14.11 -28.59
N VAL A 47 -54.94 -13.17 -27.95
CA VAL A 47 -54.41 -11.97 -28.58
C VAL A 47 -52.98 -11.82 -28.09
N PHE A 48 -52.01 -12.17 -28.95
CA PHE A 48 -50.61 -11.85 -28.71
C PHE A 48 -50.45 -10.33 -28.82
N SER A 49 -50.47 -9.64 -27.68
CA SER A 49 -50.07 -8.25 -27.60
C SER A 49 -48.58 -8.14 -27.95
N LYS A 50 -48.29 -7.58 -29.13
CA LYS A 50 -46.95 -7.27 -29.63
C LYS A 50 -46.32 -6.22 -28.73
N VAL A 51 -45.63 -6.65 -27.68
CA VAL A 51 -44.90 -5.74 -26.78
C VAL A 51 -43.78 -5.09 -27.57
N ARG A 52 -43.96 -3.81 -27.92
CA ARG A 52 -42.91 -2.96 -28.48
C ARG A 52 -41.86 -2.78 -27.39
N PHE A 53 -40.77 -3.53 -27.47
CA PHE A 53 -39.57 -3.27 -26.68
C PHE A 53 -39.10 -1.85 -26.99
N CYS A 54 -39.48 -0.90 -26.15
CA CYS A 54 -38.87 0.40 -26.13
C CYS A 54 -37.42 0.16 -25.72
N SER A 55 -36.52 0.20 -26.69
CA SER A 55 -35.08 0.08 -26.50
C SER A 55 -34.67 1.18 -25.53
N GLY A 56 -34.56 0.83 -24.25
CA GLY A 56 -34.03 1.72 -23.24
C GLY A 56 -32.63 2.11 -23.68
N LYS A 57 -32.46 3.33 -24.20
CA LYS A 57 -31.15 3.93 -24.42
C LYS A 57 -30.43 3.84 -23.08
N LYS A 58 -29.50 2.89 -22.96
CA LYS A 58 -28.63 2.77 -21.80
C LYS A 58 -27.99 4.13 -21.62
N ARG A 59 -28.35 4.84 -20.54
CA ARG A 59 -27.67 6.09 -20.18
C ARG A 59 -26.17 5.78 -20.18
N PRO A 60 -25.32 6.59 -20.84
CA PRO A 60 -23.88 6.35 -20.79
C PRO A 60 -23.49 6.30 -19.32
N VAL A 61 -22.87 5.19 -18.91
CA VAL A 61 -22.29 5.06 -17.58
C VAL A 61 -21.32 6.22 -17.45
N ARG A 62 -21.67 7.20 -16.62
CA ARG A 62 -20.80 8.34 -16.32
C ARG A 62 -19.59 7.73 -15.64
N ARG A 63 -18.51 7.50 -16.40
CA ARG A 63 -17.25 6.99 -15.86
C ARG A 63 -16.84 7.95 -14.75
N ARG A 64 -16.75 7.44 -13.52
CA ARG A 64 -16.20 8.26 -12.43
C ARG A 64 -14.80 8.69 -12.87
N PRO A 65 -14.41 9.97 -12.66
CA PRO A 65 -13.03 10.38 -12.88
C PRO A 65 -12.12 9.40 -12.14
N GLU A 66 -11.10 8.88 -12.82
CA GLU A 66 -10.13 8.02 -12.15
C GLU A 66 -9.54 8.75 -10.93
N PRO A 67 -9.24 8.05 -9.82
CA PRO A 67 -8.61 8.68 -8.67
C PRO A 67 -7.30 9.35 -9.10
N GLN A 68 -7.27 10.67 -9.02
CA GLN A 68 -6.06 11.44 -9.30
C GLN A 68 -5.40 11.80 -7.97
N LEU A 69 -4.19 11.31 -7.78
CA LEU A 69 -3.34 11.61 -6.64
C LEU A 69 -2.61 12.93 -6.91
N LYS A 70 -2.68 13.86 -5.96
CA LYS A 70 -1.95 15.13 -6.05
C LYS A 70 -0.55 14.94 -5.48
N GLY A 71 0.43 14.74 -6.36
CA GLY A 71 1.84 14.62 -5.99
C GLY A 71 2.65 15.83 -6.42
N ILE A 72 3.98 15.69 -6.37
CA ILE A 72 4.92 16.73 -6.80
C ILE A 72 6.02 16.15 -7.67
N VAL A 73 6.57 16.97 -8.55
CA VAL A 73 7.89 16.75 -9.13
C VAL A 73 8.90 17.47 -8.25
N THR A 74 9.93 16.76 -7.80
CA THR A 74 10.91 17.28 -6.83
C THR A 74 12.29 16.71 -7.10
N ARG A 75 13.32 17.44 -6.68
CA ARG A 75 14.64 16.87 -6.42
C ARG A 75 14.74 16.45 -4.95
N LEU A 76 15.52 15.43 -4.63
CA LEU A 76 15.78 15.02 -3.26
C LEU A 76 17.26 15.29 -2.93
N PHE A 77 17.52 16.37 -2.20
CA PHE A 77 18.88 16.74 -1.83
C PHE A 77 19.27 16.06 -0.51
N SER A 78 20.27 15.18 -0.54
CA SER A 78 20.78 14.53 0.66
C SER A 78 21.66 15.48 1.47
N GLN A 79 21.58 15.41 2.81
CA GLN A 79 22.51 16.12 3.70
C GLN A 79 23.99 15.76 3.42
N GLN A 80 24.24 14.61 2.78
CA GLN A 80 25.57 14.19 2.35
C GLN A 80 26.17 15.06 1.22
N GLY A 81 25.39 15.99 0.65
CA GLY A 81 25.86 16.93 -0.38
C GLY A 81 25.61 16.47 -1.82
N PHE A 82 24.65 15.57 -2.03
CA PHE A 82 24.32 15.01 -3.34
C PHE A 82 22.82 15.09 -3.58
N TYR A 83 22.42 15.36 -4.82
CA TYR A 83 21.08 15.06 -5.30
C TYR A 83 20.96 13.57 -5.52
N LEU A 84 19.90 12.96 -5.00
CA LEU A 84 19.54 11.61 -5.41
C LEU A 84 19.37 11.60 -6.93
N GLN A 85 19.86 10.56 -7.59
CA GLN A 85 19.80 10.39 -9.02
C GLN A 85 19.33 8.98 -9.36
N MET A 86 18.57 8.87 -10.44
CA MET A 86 18.24 7.61 -11.08
C MET A 86 18.59 7.69 -12.56
N GLN A 87 19.54 6.88 -12.98
CA GLN A 87 19.97 6.79 -14.36
C GLN A 87 18.95 6.00 -15.21
N PRO A 88 18.96 6.16 -16.55
CA PRO A 88 18.05 5.43 -17.45
C PRO A 88 18.21 3.90 -17.40
N ASP A 89 19.38 3.40 -17.00
CA ASP A 89 19.66 1.98 -16.79
C ASP A 89 19.10 1.44 -15.45
N GLY A 90 18.52 2.31 -14.62
CA GLY A 90 18.01 1.98 -13.29
C GLY A 90 19.03 2.11 -12.15
N THR A 91 20.26 2.51 -12.44
CA THR A 91 21.27 2.75 -11.40
C THR A 91 20.84 3.92 -10.51
N ILE A 92 20.87 3.70 -9.19
CA ILE A 92 20.51 4.70 -8.18
C ILE A 92 21.77 5.11 -7.44
N ASP A 93 22.07 6.40 -7.43
CA ASP A 93 23.24 6.99 -6.80
C ASP A 93 22.99 8.46 -6.43
N GLY A 94 24.04 9.17 -6.05
CA GLY A 94 24.05 10.58 -5.72
C GLY A 94 24.92 11.35 -6.71
N SER A 95 24.38 12.43 -7.26
CA SER A 95 25.08 13.33 -8.17
C SER A 95 25.19 14.74 -7.59
N LYS A 96 26.26 15.45 -7.98
CA LYS A 96 26.43 16.88 -7.66
C LYS A 96 25.82 17.80 -8.72
N ASP A 97 25.45 17.26 -9.86
CA ASP A 97 24.85 18.01 -10.95
C ASP A 97 23.37 18.28 -10.68
N GLU A 98 23.05 19.51 -10.28
CA GLU A 98 21.69 19.96 -10.04
C GLU A 98 20.85 20.04 -11.33
N ASN A 99 21.50 20.23 -12.48
CA ASN A 99 20.82 20.42 -13.76
C ASN A 99 20.50 19.10 -14.46
N SER A 100 20.97 17.98 -13.93
CA SER A 100 20.70 16.66 -14.50
C SER A 100 19.22 16.28 -14.36
N ASP A 101 18.58 15.98 -15.48
CA ASP A 101 17.19 15.46 -15.52
C ASP A 101 17.03 14.15 -14.75
N ASN A 102 18.13 13.41 -14.56
CA ASN A 102 18.13 12.15 -13.82
C ASN A 102 17.88 12.36 -12.31
N THR A 103 17.93 13.60 -11.81
CA THR A 103 17.67 13.96 -10.41
C THR A 103 16.20 14.31 -10.12
N LEU A 104 15.36 14.29 -11.16
CA LEU A 104 13.94 14.60 -11.07
C LEU A 104 13.15 13.36 -10.66
N PHE A 105 12.35 13.49 -9.59
CA PHE A 105 11.47 12.43 -9.11
C PHE A 105 10.02 12.88 -8.99
N ASN A 106 9.11 11.98 -9.36
CA ASN A 106 7.71 12.05 -8.98
C ASN A 106 7.57 11.53 -7.55
N LEU A 107 7.15 12.38 -6.63
CA LEU A 107 6.75 12.02 -5.28
C LEU A 107 5.23 11.85 -5.25
N ILE A 108 4.78 10.60 -5.32
CA ILE A 108 3.36 10.25 -5.49
C ILE A 108 2.80 9.78 -4.14
N PRO A 109 1.80 10.45 -3.55
CA PRO A 109 1.23 10.03 -2.27
C PRO A 109 0.32 8.81 -2.47
N VAL A 110 0.78 7.65 -2.01
CA VAL A 110 0.06 6.36 -2.13
C VAL A 110 -0.57 5.91 -0.80
N GLY A 111 -0.57 6.80 0.20
CA GLY A 111 -1.19 6.58 1.51
C GLY A 111 -0.87 7.71 2.48
N LEU A 112 -1.41 7.62 3.70
CA LEU A 112 -1.13 8.60 4.75
C LEU A 112 0.36 8.59 5.12
N ARG A 113 1.08 9.64 4.73
CA ARG A 113 2.54 9.76 4.91
C ARG A 113 3.31 8.60 4.23
N VAL A 114 2.76 8.06 3.16
CA VAL A 114 3.41 7.03 2.35
C VAL A 114 3.49 7.53 0.92
N VAL A 115 4.70 7.49 0.36
CA VAL A 115 4.99 7.95 -0.99
C VAL A 115 5.61 6.81 -1.81
N ALA A 116 5.32 6.84 -3.11
CA ALA A 116 6.14 6.20 -4.12
C ALA A 116 7.12 7.25 -4.67
N ILE A 117 8.35 6.83 -4.95
CA ILE A 117 9.40 7.68 -5.51
C ILE A 117 9.75 7.11 -6.88
N GLN A 118 9.42 7.83 -7.94
CA GLN A 118 9.62 7.38 -9.32
C GLN A 118 10.54 8.34 -10.06
N GLY A 119 11.57 7.85 -10.75
CA GLY A 119 12.41 8.67 -11.62
C GLY A 119 11.60 9.20 -12.80
N VAL A 120 11.61 10.51 -13.03
CA VAL A 120 10.84 11.13 -14.12
C VAL A 120 11.32 10.63 -15.48
N LYS A 121 12.65 10.54 -15.66
CA LYS A 121 13.26 10.19 -16.94
C LYS A 121 13.25 8.69 -17.23
N SER A 122 13.53 7.86 -16.23
CA SER A 122 13.56 6.40 -16.38
C SER A 122 12.17 5.75 -16.29
N GLY A 123 11.24 6.38 -15.56
CA GLY A 123 9.93 5.80 -15.25
C GLY A 123 9.96 4.70 -14.17
N PHE A 124 11.14 4.33 -13.65
CA PHE A 124 11.25 3.30 -12.62
C PHE A 124 10.94 3.86 -11.22
N TYR A 125 10.35 3.03 -10.38
CA TYR A 125 10.19 3.26 -8.96
C TYR A 125 11.45 2.86 -8.21
N ILE A 126 11.83 3.63 -7.19
CA ILE A 126 12.74 3.15 -6.17
C ILE A 126 11.99 2.12 -5.34
N ALA A 127 12.62 0.98 -5.06
CA ALA A 127 12.11 -0.07 -4.20
C ALA A 127 13.20 -0.56 -3.24
N MET A 128 12.79 -1.18 -2.13
CA MET A 128 13.71 -1.80 -1.17
C MET A 128 13.33 -3.25 -0.90
N ASN A 129 14.24 -4.18 -1.16
CA ASN A 129 13.99 -5.60 -0.99
C ASN A 129 14.19 -6.09 0.46
N GLY A 130 13.89 -7.37 0.71
CA GLY A 130 14.03 -8.01 2.02
C GLY A 130 15.45 -8.11 2.58
N GLU A 131 16.48 -7.84 1.78
CA GLU A 131 17.88 -7.74 2.23
C GLU A 131 18.29 -6.30 2.57
N GLY A 132 17.39 -5.34 2.33
CA GLY A 132 17.61 -3.91 2.51
C GLY A 132 18.34 -3.27 1.34
N MET A 133 18.49 -3.96 0.20
CA MET A 133 19.05 -3.37 -1.01
C MET A 133 18.01 -2.48 -1.68
N LEU A 134 18.45 -1.30 -2.10
CA LEU A 134 17.67 -0.43 -2.97
C LEU A 134 17.84 -0.89 -4.42
N TYR A 135 16.76 -0.87 -5.17
CA TYR A 135 16.75 -1.25 -6.58
C TYR A 135 15.67 -0.46 -7.33
N SER A 136 15.77 -0.43 -8.67
CA SER A 136 14.77 0.14 -9.56
C SER A 136 13.74 -0.91 -9.97
N SER A 137 12.45 -0.57 -9.91
CA SER A 137 11.35 -1.45 -10.33
C SER A 137 10.47 -0.76 -11.36
N GLU A 138 10.17 -1.44 -12.47
CA GLU A 138 9.19 -0.93 -13.45
C GLU A 138 7.75 -1.03 -12.93
N VAL A 139 7.51 -2.04 -12.10
CA VAL A 139 6.19 -2.39 -11.59
C VAL A 139 6.02 -1.85 -10.18
N PHE A 140 4.88 -1.23 -9.90
CA PHE A 140 4.58 -0.75 -8.56
C PHE A 140 4.21 -1.91 -7.62
N THR A 141 5.09 -2.20 -6.67
CA THR A 141 4.93 -3.24 -5.65
C THR A 141 4.89 -2.65 -4.23
N PRO A 142 4.53 -3.43 -3.19
CA PRO A 142 4.65 -2.98 -1.80
C PRO A 142 6.06 -2.51 -1.42
N GLU A 143 7.12 -3.02 -2.07
CA GLU A 143 8.51 -2.58 -1.82
C GLU A 143 8.81 -1.17 -2.31
N CYS A 144 7.98 -0.63 -3.21
CA CYS A 144 8.06 0.74 -3.71
C CYS A 144 7.47 1.77 -2.74
N LYS A 145 6.84 1.32 -1.64
CA LYS A 145 6.16 2.18 -0.67
C LYS A 145 7.10 2.60 0.44
N PHE A 146 7.39 3.89 0.51
CA PHE A 146 8.18 4.49 1.57
C PHE A 146 7.32 5.34 2.49
N LYS A 147 7.44 5.10 3.80
CA LYS A 147 6.90 6.00 4.81
C LYS A 147 7.82 7.21 4.92
N GLU A 148 7.30 8.38 4.58
CA GLU A 148 7.95 9.65 4.84
C GLU A 148 7.75 10.07 6.30
N SER A 149 8.78 10.62 6.91
CA SER A 149 8.73 11.16 8.27
C SER A 149 9.67 12.34 8.37
N VAL A 150 9.35 13.27 9.27
CA VAL A 150 10.22 14.42 9.52
C VAL A 150 11.19 14.08 10.66
N PHE A 151 12.43 14.54 10.53
CA PHE A 151 13.47 14.46 11.55
C PHE A 151 13.93 15.89 11.90
N GLU A 152 13.98 16.18 13.21
CA GLU A 152 14.36 17.50 13.76
C GLU A 152 13.63 18.70 13.11
N ASN A 153 12.39 18.48 12.67
CA ASN A 153 11.55 19.49 11.98
C ASN A 153 12.16 20.10 10.71
N TYR A 154 13.16 19.46 10.11
CA TYR A 154 13.85 19.99 8.93
C TYR A 154 14.04 18.94 7.84
N TYR A 155 14.61 17.77 8.19
CA TYR A 155 14.88 16.72 7.22
C TYR A 155 13.67 15.81 7.01
N VAL A 156 13.51 15.31 5.80
CA VAL A 156 12.61 14.20 5.48
C VAL A 156 13.42 12.93 5.38
N ILE A 157 12.92 11.86 6.01
CA ILE A 157 13.49 10.52 5.95
C ILE A 157 12.46 9.57 5.35
N TYR A 158 12.92 8.65 4.51
CA TYR A 158 12.08 7.67 3.82
C TYR A 158 12.42 6.27 4.33
N SER A 159 11.44 5.58 4.90
CA SER A 159 11.63 4.23 5.45
C SER A 159 10.78 3.20 4.74
N SER A 160 11.28 1.95 4.66
CA SER A 160 10.48 0.86 4.15
C SER A 160 9.21 0.68 5.00
N THR A 161 8.08 0.49 4.33
CA THR A 161 6.81 0.15 4.98
C THR A 161 6.76 -1.33 5.37
N VAL A 162 7.49 -2.18 4.65
CA VAL A 162 7.48 -3.65 4.79
C VAL A 162 8.62 -4.14 5.67
N TYR A 163 9.83 -3.61 5.49
CA TYR A 163 11.05 -4.18 6.10
C TYR A 163 11.60 -3.36 7.25
N ARG A 164 11.92 -4.07 8.34
CA ARG A 164 12.46 -3.53 9.60
C ARG A 164 13.35 -4.58 10.24
N GLN A 165 14.19 -4.17 11.19
CA GLN A 165 14.94 -5.09 12.02
C GLN A 165 13.98 -5.91 12.89
N GLN A 166 14.05 -7.25 12.82
CA GLN A 166 13.10 -8.14 13.50
C GLN A 166 13.12 -7.98 15.03
N GLU A 167 14.30 -7.93 15.64
CA GLU A 167 14.44 -7.89 17.10
C GLU A 167 14.13 -6.50 17.69
N SER A 168 14.66 -5.44 17.09
CA SER A 168 14.56 -4.08 17.65
C SER A 168 13.38 -3.26 17.10
N GLY A 169 12.70 -3.73 16.05
CA GLY A 169 11.69 -2.96 15.33
C GLY A 169 12.22 -1.74 14.57
N ARG A 170 13.55 -1.54 14.54
CA ARG A 170 14.20 -0.39 13.89
C ARG A 170 13.93 -0.41 12.39
N ALA A 171 13.39 0.70 11.88
CA ALA A 171 13.09 0.83 10.45
C ALA A 171 14.36 0.81 9.58
N TRP A 172 14.21 0.41 8.33
CA TRP A 172 15.23 0.53 7.30
C TRP A 172 14.94 1.76 6.43
N PHE A 173 15.98 2.49 6.05
CA PHE A 173 15.84 3.80 5.43
C PHE A 173 16.56 3.88 4.08
N LEU A 174 15.99 4.66 3.16
CA LEU A 174 16.73 5.17 2.01
C LEU A 174 17.89 6.03 2.52
N GLY A 175 19.08 5.90 1.91
CA GLY A 175 20.20 6.73 2.28
C GLY A 175 21.42 6.59 1.37
N LEU A 176 22.27 7.62 1.43
CA LEU A 176 23.51 7.72 0.68
C LEU A 176 24.73 7.75 1.61
N THR A 177 25.88 7.28 1.12
CA THR A 177 27.18 7.41 1.79
C THR A 177 27.73 8.83 1.68
N LYS A 178 28.94 9.09 2.20
CA LYS A 178 29.62 10.39 2.04
C LYS A 178 30.14 10.59 0.61
N GLU A 179 30.24 9.50 -0.15
CA GLU A 179 30.71 9.44 -1.52
C GLU A 179 29.53 9.42 -2.53
N GLY A 180 28.30 9.61 -2.06
CA GLY A 180 27.10 9.63 -2.90
C GLY A 180 26.61 8.24 -3.32
N GLN A 181 27.10 7.16 -2.73
CA GLN A 181 26.68 5.79 -3.09
C GLN A 181 25.46 5.35 -2.28
N VAL A 182 24.57 4.55 -2.86
CA VAL A 182 23.42 4.00 -2.12
C VAL A 182 23.84 3.05 -1.02
N MET A 183 23.16 3.13 0.12
CA MET A 183 23.41 2.27 1.28
C MET A 183 22.33 1.21 1.45
N LYS A 184 22.71 0.04 1.98
CA LYS A 184 21.74 -0.95 2.48
C LYS A 184 20.87 -0.32 3.58
N GLY A 185 19.56 -0.44 3.47
CA GLY A 185 18.60 0.23 4.34
C GLY A 185 18.72 -0.14 5.82
N ASN A 186 19.18 -1.35 6.13
CA ASN A 186 19.44 -1.77 7.52
C ASN A 186 20.67 -1.07 8.16
N ARG A 187 21.60 -0.57 7.34
CA ARG A 187 22.79 0.19 7.76
C ARG A 187 22.50 1.68 7.92
N VAL A 188 21.47 2.19 7.25
CA VAL A 188 21.03 3.58 7.36
C VAL A 188 20.27 3.77 8.68
N LYS A 189 20.60 4.82 9.43
CA LYS A 189 20.00 5.12 10.74
C LYS A 189 19.28 6.46 10.68
N LYS A 190 18.09 6.53 11.30
CA LYS A 190 17.26 7.74 11.40
C LYS A 190 18.00 8.99 11.88
N THR A 191 18.94 8.84 12.81
CA THR A 191 19.67 9.95 13.43
C THR A 191 20.97 10.30 12.69
N LYS A 192 21.23 9.64 11.55
CA LYS A 192 22.46 9.84 10.79
C LYS A 192 22.18 10.62 9.51
N PRO A 193 23.09 11.55 9.14
CA PRO A 193 22.98 12.35 7.92
C PRO A 193 22.75 11.55 6.63
N SER A 194 23.21 10.29 6.58
CA SER A 194 22.95 9.42 5.43
C SER A 194 21.47 9.21 5.12
N SER A 195 20.59 9.34 6.11
CA SER A 195 19.13 9.18 5.94
C SER A 195 18.37 10.47 5.65
N HIS A 196 19.04 11.61 5.74
CA HIS A 196 18.41 12.93 5.75
C HIS A 196 18.34 13.51 4.35
N PHE A 197 17.13 13.82 3.89
CA PHE A 197 16.88 14.46 2.61
C PHE A 197 16.09 15.76 2.80
N VAL A 198 16.31 16.70 1.90
CA VAL A 198 15.54 17.94 1.77
C VAL A 198 14.89 17.91 0.39
N PRO A 199 13.56 17.70 0.31
CA PRO A 199 12.85 17.83 -0.95
C PRO A 199 12.96 19.28 -1.45
N ARG A 200 13.28 19.42 -2.74
CA ARG A 200 13.25 20.70 -3.47
C ARG A 200 12.15 20.60 -4.54
N PRO A 201 10.89 20.94 -4.19
CA PRO A 201 9.76 20.85 -5.11
C PRO A 201 9.94 21.79 -6.30
N ILE A 202 9.50 21.34 -7.46
CA ILE A 202 9.50 22.11 -8.71
C ILE A 202 8.06 22.48 -9.05
N GLU A 203 7.20 21.47 -9.18
CA GLU A 203 5.80 21.66 -9.53
C GLU A 203 4.90 20.60 -8.89
N VAL A 204 3.60 20.89 -8.92
CA VAL A 204 2.54 20.02 -8.40
C VAL A 204 1.85 19.35 -9.58
N CYS A 205 1.75 18.02 -9.54
CA CYS A 205 1.20 17.23 -10.65
C CYS A 205 0.10 16.28 -10.18
N MET A 206 -0.84 16.00 -11.08
CA MET A 206 -1.88 14.99 -10.86
C MET A 206 -1.41 13.66 -11.46
N TYR A 207 -1.29 12.65 -10.62
CA TYR A 207 -0.88 11.30 -11.01
C TYR A 207 -2.08 10.36 -10.98
N ARG A 208 -2.10 9.39 -11.89
CA ARG A 208 -2.97 8.23 -11.75
C ARG A 208 -2.48 7.39 -10.58
N GLU A 209 -3.40 6.80 -9.82
CA GLU A 209 -3.04 5.82 -8.79
C GLU A 209 -2.29 4.62 -9.42
N PRO A 210 -1.05 4.32 -8.98
CA PRO A 210 -0.30 3.18 -9.50
C PRO A 210 -0.98 1.85 -9.19
N SER A 211 -1.06 0.96 -10.17
CA SER A 211 -1.60 -0.39 -9.99
C SER A 211 -0.65 -1.24 -9.13
N LEU A 212 -1.11 -1.61 -7.93
CA LEU A 212 -0.34 -2.44 -7.01
C LEU A 212 -0.25 -3.88 -7.51
N HIS A 213 0.96 -4.38 -7.71
CA HIS A 213 1.24 -5.78 -8.04
C HIS A 213 1.81 -6.51 -6.82
N GLU A 214 1.38 -7.75 -6.62
CA GLU A 214 1.94 -8.61 -5.57
C GLU A 214 3.35 -9.07 -5.96
N ILE A 215 4.20 -9.26 -4.95
CA ILE A 215 5.55 -9.77 -5.14
C ILE A 215 5.41 -11.28 -5.33
N GLU A 216 5.82 -11.83 -6.48
CA GLU A 216 5.88 -13.28 -6.65
C GLU A 216 6.93 -13.87 -5.68
N ASP A 217 6.50 -14.70 -4.73
CA ASP A 217 7.32 -15.32 -3.67
C ASP A 217 8.36 -16.36 -4.18
N LYS A 218 8.74 -16.35 -5.47
CA LYS A 218 9.65 -17.33 -6.08
C LYS A 218 11.07 -17.36 -5.49
N HIS A 219 11.46 -16.37 -4.68
CA HIS A 219 12.82 -16.29 -4.10
C HIS A 219 12.91 -16.61 -2.61
N ARG A 220 11.81 -16.91 -1.91
CA ARG A 220 11.86 -17.29 -0.48
C ARG A 220 12.14 -18.79 -0.24
N SER A 221 12.14 -19.62 -1.29
CA SER A 221 12.27 -21.08 -1.20
C SER A 221 13.71 -21.63 -1.30
N ARG A 222 14.76 -20.82 -1.12
CA ARG A 222 16.15 -21.34 -1.08
C ARG A 222 16.79 -21.11 0.29
N LYS A 223 16.30 -21.84 1.30
CA LYS A 223 17.08 -22.45 2.39
C LYS A 223 16.13 -23.11 3.40
N SER A 224 15.99 -24.44 3.31
CA SER A 224 15.73 -25.37 4.44
C SER A 224 15.10 -26.67 3.92
N SER A 225 15.89 -27.58 3.38
CA SER A 225 15.61 -29.04 3.46
C SER A 225 16.76 -29.81 2.83
N GLY A 226 17.47 -30.59 3.62
CA GLY A 226 18.49 -31.50 3.09
C GLY A 226 19.47 -32.00 4.14
N THR A 227 18.98 -32.47 5.28
CA THR A 227 19.74 -33.38 6.14
C THR A 227 19.89 -34.70 5.37
N PRO A 228 21.11 -35.20 5.07
CA PRO A 228 21.26 -36.49 4.43
C PRO A 228 21.29 -37.57 5.51
N THR A 229 20.19 -38.31 5.66
CA THR A 229 20.18 -39.57 6.40
C THR A 229 20.46 -40.68 5.39
N MET A 230 21.62 -41.32 5.46
CA MET A 230 21.84 -42.64 4.83
C MET A 230 22.55 -43.53 5.84
N ASN A 231 21.77 -44.39 6.49
CA ASN A 231 22.25 -45.58 7.19
C ASN A 231 22.33 -46.71 6.16
N GLY A 232 23.48 -47.37 6.07
CA GLY A 232 23.68 -48.55 5.23
C GLY A 232 24.97 -49.27 5.59
N GLY A 233 24.94 -50.04 6.67
CA GLY A 233 26.04 -50.94 7.04
C GLY A 233 26.05 -52.23 6.22
N LYS A 234 27.26 -52.70 5.90
CA LYS A 234 27.76 -54.06 5.60
C LYS A 234 28.96 -53.92 4.65
N ALA A 235 30.05 -54.67 4.71
CA ALA A 235 30.62 -55.59 5.69
C ALA A 235 32.12 -55.64 5.33
N VAL A 236 32.98 -55.68 6.35
CA VAL A 236 34.41 -55.95 6.21
C VAL A 236 34.57 -57.38 5.71
N ASN A 237 35.31 -57.59 4.63
CA ASN A 237 35.93 -58.87 4.36
C ASN A 237 37.41 -58.66 4.07
N GLN A 238 38.19 -59.42 4.82
CA GLN A 238 39.63 -59.55 4.78
C GLN A 238 40.03 -60.28 3.49
N ASP A 239 41.20 -59.98 2.94
CA ASP A 239 42.05 -61.03 2.40
C ASP A 239 43.52 -60.58 2.47
N SER A 240 44.26 -61.35 3.26
CA SER A 240 45.71 -61.40 3.25
C SER A 240 46.12 -62.35 2.13
N THR A 241 47.00 -61.92 1.23
CA THR A 241 48.16 -62.69 0.75
C THR A 241 49.20 -61.70 0.27
#